data_AF-A0AA86YVY9-F1
#
_entry.id   AF-A0AA86YVY9-F1
#
_cell.length_a   1.000
_cell.length_b   1.000
_cell.length_c   1.000
_cell.angle_alpha   90.00
_cell.angle_beta   90.00
_cell.angle_gamma   90.00
#
_symmetry.space_group_name_H-M   'P 1'
#
loop_
_entity.id
_entity.type
_entity.pdbx_description
1 polymer ?
#
loop_
_entity_poly.entity_id
_entity_poly.type
_entity_poly.pdbx_seq_one_letter_code
_entity_poly.pdbx_strand_id
1 'polypeptide(L)' 'MNFFEAFIDEFGDATTSRYASVEEIEKWKGKLPELLLNYWRNEGWSSYYNGLFTIVNPEDYEIL' A
#
# COMPACT_ATOMS: atom_id res chain seq x y z
N MET A 1 6.86 14.67 -10.94
CA MET A 1 6.19 13.36 -10.92
C MET A 1 7.06 12.39 -10.16
N ASN A 2 6.60 11.92 -9.00
CA ASN A 2 7.24 10.78 -8.34
C ASN A 2 6.82 9.48 -9.04
N PHE A 3 7.51 8.36 -8.77
CA PHE A 3 7.23 7.09 -9.43
C PHE A 3 5.78 6.63 -9.26
N PHE A 4 5.20 6.84 -8.07
CA PHE A 4 3.85 6.44 -7.77
C PHE A 4 2.81 7.27 -8.53
N GLU A 5 3.03 8.59 -8.66
CA GLU A 5 2.20 9.45 -9.52
C GLU A 5 2.22 8.99 -10.99
N ALA A 6 3.38 8.55 -11.50
CA ALA A 6 3.47 7.97 -12.84
C ALA A 6 2.74 6.62 -12.96
N PHE A 7 2.76 5.83 -11.91
CA PHE A 7 1.98 4.60 -11.84
C PHE A 7 0.48 4.88 -11.89
N ILE A 8 -0.02 5.87 -11.13
CA ILE A 8 -1.46 6.24 -11.17
C ILE A 8 -1.86 6.81 -12.53
N ASP A 9 -1.02 7.64 -13.16
CA ASP A 9 -1.30 8.20 -14.50
C ASP A 9 -1.46 7.11 -15.57
N GLU A 10 -0.63 6.05 -15.51
CA GLU A 10 -0.66 4.94 -16.46
C GLU A 10 -1.76 3.90 -16.14
N PHE A 11 -1.94 3.53 -14.87
CA PHE A 11 -2.78 2.40 -14.46
C PHE A 11 -4.13 2.80 -13.85
N GLY A 12 -4.34 4.09 -13.57
CA GLY A 12 -5.52 4.62 -12.91
C GLY A 12 -5.52 4.46 -11.39
N ASP A 13 -6.57 4.98 -10.77
CA ASP A 13 -6.79 4.91 -9.31
C ASP A 13 -7.06 3.47 -8.82
N ALA A 14 -7.03 3.31 -7.49
CA ALA A 14 -7.35 2.05 -6.83
C ALA A 14 -8.77 1.57 -7.21
N THR A 15 -8.85 0.30 -7.63
CA THR A 15 -10.10 -0.39 -7.93
C THR A 15 -10.82 -0.82 -6.64
N THR A 16 -10.06 -1.19 -5.61
CA THR A 16 -10.57 -1.45 -4.26
C THR A 16 -9.61 -0.86 -3.23
N SER A 17 -10.13 -0.41 -2.09
CA SER A 17 -9.32 0.16 -1.02
C SER A 17 -9.96 -0.10 0.33
N ARG A 18 -9.11 -0.37 1.34
CA ARG A 18 -9.47 -0.21 2.75
C ARG A 18 -8.42 0.64 3.46
N TYR A 19 -8.86 1.40 4.45
CA TYR A 19 -7.97 2.18 5.31
C TYR A 19 -6.94 1.28 6.00
N ALA A 20 -5.68 1.73 6.03
CA ALA A 20 -4.61 1.16 6.83
C ALA A 20 -4.49 1.95 8.13
N SER A 21 -4.69 1.28 9.27
CA SER A 21 -4.63 1.94 10.57
C SER A 21 -3.20 2.33 10.94
N VAL A 22 -3.06 3.36 11.77
CA VAL A 22 -1.75 3.80 12.26
C VAL A 22 -1.05 2.66 13.01
N GLU A 23 -1.82 1.88 13.77
CA GLU A 23 -1.32 0.70 14.50
C GLU A 23 -0.83 -0.39 13.54
N GLU A 24 -1.56 -0.67 12.45
CA GLU A 24 -1.10 -1.62 11.42
C GLU A 24 0.22 -1.15 10.79
N ILE A 25 0.37 0.14 10.48
CA ILE A 25 1.56 0.69 9.82
C ILE A 25 2.77 0.75 10.78
N GLU A 26 2.59 1.18 12.03
CA GLU A 26 3.68 1.33 13.00
C GLU A 26 4.35 -0.01 13.36
N LYS A 27 3.66 -1.16 13.23
CA LYS A 27 4.26 -2.51 13.36
C LYS A 27 5.45 -2.76 12.42
N TRP A 28 5.51 -2.02 11.32
CA TRP A 28 6.51 -2.17 10.26
C TRP A 28 7.57 -1.08 10.26
N LYS A 29 7.50 -0.11 11.17
CA LYS A 29 8.52 0.92 11.33
C LYS A 29 9.86 0.31 11.72
N GLY A 30 10.91 0.72 11.00
CA GLY A 30 12.26 0.16 11.16
C GLY A 30 12.46 -1.22 10.53
N LYS A 31 11.38 -1.90 10.08
CA LYS A 31 11.46 -3.13 9.26
C LYS A 31 11.40 -2.83 7.77
N LEU A 32 10.63 -1.82 7.38
CA LEU A 32 10.44 -1.39 6.00
C LEU A 32 10.95 0.04 5.78
N PRO A 33 11.32 0.40 4.53
CA PRO A 33 11.65 1.77 4.18
C PRO A 33 10.48 2.73 4.44
N GLU A 34 10.78 3.94 4.93
CA GLU A 34 9.76 4.95 5.24
C GLU A 34 8.90 5.32 4.02
N LEU A 35 9.47 5.26 2.81
CA LEU A 35 8.72 5.50 1.57
C LEU A 35 7.55 4.53 1.40
N LEU A 36 7.73 3.26 1.74
CA LEU A 36 6.67 2.26 1.64
C LEU A 36 5.57 2.51 2.68
N LEU A 37 5.97 2.86 3.91
CA LEU A 37 5.03 3.23 4.97
C LEU A 37 4.23 4.49 4.59
N ASN A 38 4.84 5.45 3.89
CA ASN A 38 4.14 6.62 3.37
C ASN A 38 3.08 6.23 2.32
N TYR A 39 3.38 5.30 1.41
CA TYR A 39 2.36 4.81 0.49
C TYR A 39 1.20 4.15 1.24
N TRP A 40 1.46 3.36 2.29
CA TRP A 40 0.38 2.75 3.08
C TRP A 40 -0.48 3.79 3.80
N ARG A 41 0.10 4.89 4.31
CA ARG A 41 -0.65 5.99 4.94
C ARG A 41 -1.56 6.73 3.94
N ASN A 42 -1.09 6.89 2.71
CA ASN A 42 -1.81 7.66 1.69
C ASN A 42 -2.86 6.82 0.96
N GLU A 43 -2.49 5.58 0.63
CA GLU A 43 -3.27 4.71 -0.25
C GLU A 43 -4.06 3.65 0.51
N GLY A 44 -3.70 3.35 1.76
CA GLY A 44 -4.24 2.22 2.49
C GLY A 44 -3.89 0.87 1.86
N TRP A 45 -4.69 -0.15 2.16
CA TRP A 45 -4.58 -1.46 1.53
C TRP A 45 -5.43 -1.46 0.26
N SER A 46 -4.79 -1.08 -0.84
CA SER A 46 -5.43 -0.81 -2.12
C SER A 46 -5.00 -1.75 -3.22
N SER A 47 -5.93 -2.10 -4.09
CA SER A 47 -5.70 -2.91 -5.28
C SER A 47 -5.95 -2.08 -6.53
N TYR A 48 -5.07 -2.19 -7.52
CA TYR A 48 -5.06 -1.40 -8.75
C TYR A 48 -5.18 -2.34 -9.95
N TYR A 49 -5.74 -1.79 -11.04
CA TYR A 49 -5.87 -2.48 -12.31
C TYR A 49 -6.50 -3.88 -12.17
N ASN A 50 -7.63 -3.96 -11.46
CA ASN A 50 -8.38 -5.20 -11.21
C ASN A 50 -7.53 -6.33 -10.58
N GLY A 51 -6.62 -6.01 -9.67
CA GLY A 51 -5.84 -7.01 -8.93
C GLY A 51 -4.43 -7.26 -9.46
N LEU A 52 -3.98 -6.56 -10.50
CA LEU A 52 -2.62 -6.72 -11.02
C LEU A 52 -1.56 -6.29 -10.00
N PHE A 53 -1.81 -5.19 -9.29
CA PHE A 53 -0.94 -4.69 -8.22
C PHE A 53 -1.78 -4.43 -6.96
N THR A 54 -1.30 -4.88 -5.81
CA THR A 54 -2.01 -4.70 -4.53
C THR A 54 -1.03 -4.35 -3.42
N ILE A 55 -1.36 -3.29 -2.68
CA ILE A 55 -0.74 -2.94 -1.41
C ILE A 55 -1.45 -3.75 -0.33
N VAL A 56 -0.73 -4.71 0.26
CA VAL A 56 -1.27 -5.64 1.26
C VAL A 56 -0.77 -5.32 2.65
N ASN A 57 -1.57 -5.62 3.67
CA ASN A 57 -1.08 -5.77 5.03
C ASN A 57 -0.26 -7.08 5.10
N PRO A 58 1.07 -7.05 5.34
CA PRO A 58 1.85 -8.28 5.30
C PRO A 58 1.49 -9.25 6.43
N GLU A 59 0.93 -8.77 7.54
CA GLU A 59 0.45 -9.61 8.65
C GLU A 59 -0.66 -10.58 8.22
N ASP A 60 -1.46 -10.23 7.19
CA ASP A 60 -2.50 -11.11 6.63
C ASP A 60 -1.89 -12.37 5.96
N TYR A 61 -0.57 -12.40 5.74
CA TYR A 61 0.16 -13.46 5.05
C TYR A 61 1.29 -14.07 5.89
N GLU A 62 1.48 -13.63 7.13
CA GLU A 62 2.41 -14.29 8.04
C GLU A 62 1.86 -15.68 8.38
N ILE A 63 2.63 -16.73 8.05
CA ILE A 63 2.30 -18.11 8.43
C ILE A 63 2.72 -18.29 9.88
N LEU A 64 1.80 -18.77 10.72
CA LEU A 64 2.00 -19.13 12.13
C LEU A 64 3.13 -20.15 12.34
#